data_AF-A0A4V1CBP6-F1
#
_entry.id   AF-A0A4V1CBP6-F1
#
_cell.length_a   1.000
_cell.length_b   1.000
_cell.length_c   1.000
_cell.angle_alpha   90.00
_cell.angle_beta   90.00
_cell.angle_gamma   90.00
#
_symmetry.space_group_name_H-M   'P 1'
#
loop_
_entity.id
_entity.type
_entity.pdbx_description
1 polymer ?
#
loop_
_entity_poly.entity_id
_entity_poly.type
_entity_poly.pdbx_seq_one_letter_code
_entity_poly.pdbx_strand_id
1 'polypeptide(L)'
;MKKLFFILFVGVFTFSCSSDDSSGPALSDTPQAKVEFDNSNFGIYKGVFIGSSGTVLININNDGFLEAILKIGGSTSIYTSTETATLNSAMAGLTFTNGSNSFDFSVTANGGDPTVSNISISGHPNATIKVLKEFHNVLAKVYLGSYSGDDSGTFNVVIVDDVINGCAGSSESGTVNVNGSYIGTSLTGTFEGGGFSGTSSGNRISGSWVNDLGESGSWSGTRKL
;
A
#
# COMPACT_ATOMS: atom_id res chain seq x y z
N MET A 1 9.13 -68.88 -32.35
CA MET A 1 9.23 -68.40 -30.96
C MET A 1 9.49 -66.90 -30.98
N LYS A 2 8.63 -66.12 -30.29
CA LYS A 2 8.81 -64.79 -29.64
C LYS A 2 9.67 -63.74 -30.39
N LYS A 3 9.04 -62.76 -31.06
CA LYS A 3 8.68 -61.40 -30.56
C LYS A 3 9.85 -60.65 -29.88
N LEU A 4 10.25 -59.49 -30.43
CA LEU A 4 10.27 -58.23 -29.70
C LEU A 4 10.47 -57.02 -30.63
N PHE A 5 9.46 -56.16 -30.70
CA PHE A 5 9.54 -54.78 -31.19
C PHE A 5 10.28 -53.94 -30.16
N PHE A 6 11.27 -53.14 -30.56
CA PHE A 6 11.90 -52.15 -29.68
C PHE A 6 11.35 -50.76 -30.05
N ILE A 7 10.56 -50.20 -29.13
CA ILE A 7 9.87 -48.91 -29.23
C ILE A 7 10.88 -47.79 -28.87
N LEU A 8 11.01 -46.82 -29.76
CA LEU A 8 11.73 -45.57 -29.54
C LEU A 8 10.87 -44.67 -28.63
N PHE A 9 11.27 -44.50 -27.37
CA PHE A 9 10.61 -43.61 -26.42
C PHE A 9 11.15 -42.19 -26.63
N VAL A 10 10.41 -41.37 -27.40
CA VAL A 10 10.67 -39.93 -27.51
C VAL A 10 10.11 -39.25 -26.27
N GLY A 11 10.99 -38.89 -25.34
CA GLY A 11 10.65 -38.07 -24.18
C GLY A 11 10.34 -36.65 -24.61
N VAL A 12 9.05 -36.32 -24.69
CA VAL A 12 8.58 -34.94 -24.82
C VAL A 12 8.74 -34.28 -23.45
N PHE A 13 9.82 -33.52 -23.27
CA PHE A 13 9.91 -32.54 -22.20
C PHE A 13 8.97 -31.39 -22.53
N THR A 14 7.75 -31.43 -21.99
CA THR A 14 6.86 -30.26 -21.97
C THR A 14 7.43 -29.27 -20.95
N PHE A 15 8.17 -28.27 -21.42
CA PHE A 15 8.41 -27.05 -20.67
C PHE A 15 7.06 -26.40 -20.40
N SER A 16 6.57 -26.53 -19.17
CA SER A 16 5.43 -25.76 -18.66
C SER A 16 5.92 -24.33 -18.46
N CYS A 17 5.75 -23.48 -19.48
CA CYS A 17 5.74 -22.04 -19.28
C CYS A 17 4.59 -21.73 -18.31
N SER A 18 4.94 -21.29 -17.10
CA SER A 18 4.00 -20.56 -16.25
C SER A 18 3.66 -19.28 -16.98
N SER A 19 2.53 -19.26 -17.68
CA SER A 19 1.94 -18.02 -18.17
C SER A 19 1.55 -17.19 -16.94
N ASP A 20 2.34 -16.18 -16.62
CA ASP A 20 1.91 -15.10 -15.74
C ASP A 20 0.84 -14.30 -16.52
N ASP A 21 -0.42 -14.74 -16.38
CA ASP A 21 -1.57 -14.00 -16.89
C ASP A 21 -1.75 -12.71 -16.09
N SER A 22 -1.11 -11.62 -16.53
CA SER A 22 -1.41 -10.27 -16.06
C SER A 22 -2.68 -9.76 -16.72
N SER A 23 -3.83 -10.36 -16.40
CA SER A 23 -5.15 -9.98 -16.91
C SER A 23 -5.86 -8.95 -16.01
N GLY A 24 -5.10 -8.04 -15.41
CA GLY A 24 -5.62 -6.86 -14.72
C GLY A 24 -5.51 -5.61 -15.62
N PRO A 25 -6.39 -4.61 -15.46
CA PRO A 25 -6.15 -3.30 -16.08
C PRO A 25 -4.77 -2.77 -15.67
N ALA A 26 -4.06 -2.18 -16.63
CA ALA A 26 -2.78 -1.54 -16.35
C ALA A 26 -2.96 -0.47 -15.27
N LEU A 27 -2.04 -0.43 -14.30
CA LEU A 27 -2.03 0.62 -13.29
C LEU A 27 -1.74 1.97 -13.95
N SER A 28 -2.44 3.03 -13.50
CA SER A 28 -2.18 4.38 -13.98
C SER A 28 -0.83 4.87 -13.46
N ASP A 29 0.03 5.39 -14.34
CA ASP A 29 1.26 6.08 -13.93
C ASP A 29 1.11 7.61 -13.86
N THR A 30 -0.11 8.11 -14.05
CA THR A 30 -0.44 9.53 -13.96
C THR A 30 -0.99 9.87 -12.57
N PRO A 31 -0.43 10.85 -11.85
CA PRO A 31 -1.03 11.38 -10.63
C PRO A 31 -2.44 11.91 -10.86
N GLN A 32 -3.30 11.77 -9.85
CA GLN A 32 -4.68 12.28 -9.87
C GLN A 32 -4.80 13.67 -9.23
N ALA A 33 -3.79 14.08 -8.45
CA ALA A 33 -3.75 15.38 -7.81
C ALA A 33 -3.66 16.52 -8.84
N LYS A 34 -4.38 17.61 -8.58
CA LYS A 34 -4.26 18.84 -9.36
C LYS A 34 -3.16 19.74 -8.79
N VAL A 35 -2.44 20.41 -9.69
CA VAL A 35 -1.34 21.33 -9.35
C VAL A 35 -1.77 22.47 -8.43
N GLU A 36 -3.02 22.94 -8.54
CA GLU A 36 -3.57 24.00 -7.70
C GLU A 36 -3.67 23.62 -6.21
N PHE A 37 -3.56 22.32 -5.88
CA PHE A 37 -3.72 21.80 -4.53
C PHE A 37 -2.44 21.23 -3.91
N ASP A 38 -1.30 21.29 -4.60
CA ASP A 38 -0.02 20.74 -4.12
C ASP A 38 0.40 21.30 -2.75
N ASN A 39 0.12 22.58 -2.47
CA ASN A 39 0.50 23.25 -1.22
C ASN A 39 -0.70 23.61 -0.34
N SER A 40 -1.76 22.80 -0.40
CA SER A 40 -3.00 23.01 0.36
C SER A 40 -3.49 21.73 1.02
N ASN A 41 -4.43 21.82 1.96
CA ASN A 41 -5.13 20.67 2.52
C ASN A 41 -6.04 19.94 1.50
N PHE A 42 -6.37 20.55 0.37
CA PHE A 42 -7.13 19.89 -0.70
C PHE A 42 -6.23 18.98 -1.53
N GLY A 43 -6.81 18.09 -2.33
CA GLY A 43 -6.08 17.19 -3.23
C GLY A 43 -6.33 15.72 -2.93
N ILE A 44 -5.39 14.89 -3.36
CA ILE A 44 -5.47 13.43 -3.27
C ILE A 44 -4.47 12.92 -2.22
N TYR A 45 -4.93 12.02 -1.36
CA TYR A 45 -4.09 11.31 -0.39
C TYR A 45 -4.26 9.81 -0.64
N LYS A 46 -3.17 9.08 -0.79
CA LYS A 46 -3.19 7.64 -1.03
C LYS A 46 -2.41 6.92 0.04
N GLY A 47 -2.78 5.68 0.29
CA GLY A 47 -2.24 4.98 1.44
C GLY A 47 -2.63 3.53 1.54
N VAL A 48 -2.31 2.98 2.70
CA VAL A 48 -2.51 1.58 3.04
C VAL A 48 -3.45 1.42 4.21
N PHE A 49 -4.12 0.28 4.24
CA PHE A 49 -4.92 -0.21 5.34
C PHE A 49 -4.29 -1.51 5.87
N ILE A 50 -4.04 -1.60 7.17
CA ILE A 50 -3.48 -2.79 7.82
C ILE A 50 -4.42 -3.25 8.93
N GLY A 51 -4.67 -4.57 8.93
CA GLY A 51 -5.70 -5.29 9.68
C GLY A 51 -6.09 -6.56 8.91
N SER A 52 -6.37 -6.40 7.61
CA SER A 52 -6.65 -7.48 6.63
C SER A 52 -5.92 -7.26 5.29
N SER A 53 -5.08 -6.22 5.22
CA SER A 53 -4.40 -5.69 4.05
C SER A 53 -5.32 -5.03 3.01
N GLY A 54 -5.02 -3.77 2.67
CA GLY A 54 -5.82 -3.00 1.74
C GLY A 54 -5.20 -1.67 1.35
N THR A 55 -5.87 -0.95 0.46
CA THR A 55 -5.48 0.39 0.01
C THR A 55 -6.55 1.42 0.34
N VAL A 56 -6.14 2.66 0.51
CA VAL A 56 -7.03 3.80 0.69
C VAL A 56 -6.67 4.92 -0.29
N LEU A 57 -7.68 5.58 -0.82
CA LEU A 57 -7.59 6.87 -1.51
C LEU A 57 -8.56 7.81 -0.83
N ILE A 58 -8.10 8.99 -0.42
CA ILE A 58 -8.91 10.06 0.15
C ILE A 58 -8.81 11.26 -0.78
N ASN A 59 -9.96 11.74 -1.23
CA ASN A 59 -10.12 12.93 -2.05
C ASN A 59 -10.70 14.05 -1.19
N ILE A 60 -9.92 15.12 -1.03
CA ILE A 60 -10.33 16.33 -0.35
C ILE A 60 -10.51 17.41 -1.41
N ASN A 61 -11.71 17.52 -1.98
CA ASN A 61 -12.10 18.56 -2.92
C ASN A 61 -11.13 18.73 -4.11
N ASN A 62 -10.40 17.68 -4.51
CA ASN A 62 -9.55 17.74 -5.71
C ASN A 62 -10.41 18.01 -6.96
N ASP A 63 -11.63 17.52 -6.96
CA ASP A 63 -12.65 17.68 -8.01
C ASP A 63 -14.03 18.06 -7.43
N GLY A 64 -14.04 18.62 -6.21
CA GLY A 64 -15.25 19.08 -5.52
C GLY A 64 -15.94 18.04 -4.65
N PHE A 65 -15.36 16.85 -4.48
CA PHE A 65 -15.90 15.81 -3.59
C PHE A 65 -15.06 15.64 -2.32
N LEU A 66 -15.74 15.32 -1.21
CA LEU A 66 -15.16 14.74 -0.01
C LEU A 66 -15.49 13.24 -0.01
N GLU A 67 -14.61 12.46 -0.63
CA GLU A 67 -14.80 11.02 -0.82
C GLU A 67 -13.55 10.24 -0.43
N ALA A 68 -13.72 9.05 0.15
CA ALA A 68 -12.64 8.09 0.31
C ALA A 68 -13.02 6.71 -0.20
N ILE A 69 -12.10 6.07 -0.91
CA ILE A 69 -12.26 4.72 -1.45
C ILE A 69 -11.33 3.79 -0.67
N LEU A 70 -11.92 2.84 0.04
CA LEU A 70 -11.21 1.81 0.79
C LEU A 70 -11.37 0.48 0.07
N LYS A 71 -10.25 -0.19 -0.22
CA LYS A 71 -10.23 -1.53 -0.83
C LYS A 71 -9.58 -2.53 0.09
N ILE A 72 -10.34 -3.54 0.51
CA ILE A 72 -9.90 -4.58 1.43
C ILE A 72 -10.34 -5.93 0.88
N GLY A 73 -9.42 -6.90 0.78
CA GLY A 73 -9.77 -8.27 0.33
C GLY A 73 -10.47 -8.34 -1.04
N GLY A 74 -10.24 -7.35 -1.92
CA GLY A 74 -10.90 -7.24 -3.22
C GLY A 74 -12.26 -6.54 -3.21
N SER A 75 -12.86 -6.31 -2.04
CA SER A 75 -14.07 -5.49 -1.89
C SER A 75 -13.72 -4.00 -1.92
N THR A 76 -14.57 -3.20 -2.56
CA THR A 76 -14.44 -1.73 -2.62
C THR A 76 -15.59 -1.10 -1.84
N SER A 77 -15.27 -0.16 -0.96
CA SER A 77 -16.23 0.63 -0.20
C SER A 77 -15.94 2.11 -0.40
N ILE A 78 -17.01 2.91 -0.56
CA ILE A 78 -16.94 4.36 -0.76
C ILE A 78 -17.48 5.04 0.50
N TYR A 79 -16.67 5.91 1.09
CA TYR A 79 -17.00 6.71 2.24
C TYR A 79 -17.15 8.16 1.82
N THR A 80 -18.13 8.86 2.39
CA THR A 80 -18.32 10.29 2.13
C THR A 80 -18.38 11.07 3.44
N SER A 81 -18.12 12.37 3.35
CA SER A 81 -18.32 13.31 4.45
C SER A 81 -19.41 14.32 4.09
N THR A 82 -20.26 14.66 5.05
CA THR A 82 -21.22 15.77 4.95
C THR A 82 -20.69 17.05 5.59
N GLU A 83 -19.52 16.97 6.22
CA GLU A 83 -18.82 18.12 6.78
C GLU A 83 -18.21 18.99 5.68
N THR A 84 -17.68 20.16 6.07
CA THR A 84 -17.08 21.11 5.13
C THR A 84 -15.58 21.20 5.33
N ALA A 85 -14.82 21.11 4.23
CA ALA A 85 -13.40 21.42 4.21
C ALA A 85 -13.18 22.83 3.66
N THR A 86 -12.38 23.64 4.35
CA THR A 86 -11.98 24.98 3.88
C THR A 86 -10.58 24.91 3.27
N LEU A 87 -10.40 25.46 2.07
CA LEU A 87 -9.11 25.50 1.39
C LEU A 87 -8.09 26.31 2.21
N ASN A 88 -6.85 25.80 2.28
CA ASN A 88 -5.72 26.37 3.02
C ASN A 88 -5.93 26.48 4.54
N SER A 89 -6.77 25.62 5.10
CA SER A 89 -7.00 25.52 6.54
C SER A 89 -6.66 24.12 7.03
N ALA A 90 -6.08 24.03 8.23
CA ALA A 90 -5.88 22.74 8.86
C ALA A 90 -7.24 22.07 9.08
N MET A 91 -7.31 20.77 8.82
CA MET A 91 -8.47 19.95 9.09
C MET A 91 -8.14 19.00 10.23
N ALA A 92 -8.99 18.97 11.24
CA ALA A 92 -8.84 18.07 12.39
C ALA A 92 -10.14 17.28 12.53
N GLY A 93 -10.06 15.97 12.29
CA GLY A 93 -11.17 15.06 12.53
C GLY A 93 -12.30 15.10 11.51
N LEU A 94 -12.01 15.34 10.22
CA LEU A 94 -13.02 15.27 9.16
C LEU A 94 -13.53 13.83 9.03
N THR A 95 -14.81 13.59 9.35
CA THR A 95 -15.35 12.23 9.44
C THR A 95 -15.80 11.72 8.08
N PHE A 96 -15.32 10.54 7.69
CA PHE A 96 -15.78 9.79 6.53
C PHE A 96 -16.63 8.60 6.97
N THR A 97 -17.79 8.39 6.34
CA THR A 97 -18.74 7.34 6.73
C THR A 97 -19.21 6.48 5.55
N ASN A 98 -19.44 5.19 5.82
CA ASN A 98 -20.11 4.23 4.94
C ASN A 98 -21.01 3.31 5.82
N GLY A 99 -22.29 3.64 5.93
CA GLY A 99 -23.19 2.94 6.86
C GLY A 99 -22.73 3.12 8.31
N SER A 100 -22.46 2.01 9.01
CA SER A 100 -21.92 2.02 10.38
C SER A 100 -20.39 2.11 10.45
N ASN A 101 -19.70 2.07 9.32
CA ASN A 101 -18.25 2.16 9.26
C ASN A 101 -17.80 3.62 9.16
N SER A 102 -16.71 3.98 9.82
CA SER A 102 -16.17 5.34 9.80
C SER A 102 -14.67 5.41 10.06
N PHE A 103 -14.08 6.55 9.71
CA PHE A 103 -12.78 6.99 10.19
C PHE A 103 -12.69 8.50 10.08
N ASP A 104 -11.74 9.09 10.82
CA ASP A 104 -11.50 10.52 10.82
C ASP A 104 -10.20 10.83 10.09
N PHE A 105 -10.19 11.88 9.29
CA PHE A 105 -9.01 12.37 8.58
C PHE A 105 -8.60 13.75 9.10
N SER A 106 -7.30 13.93 9.35
CA SER A 106 -6.72 15.21 9.72
C SER A 106 -5.52 15.53 8.84
N VAL A 107 -5.30 16.80 8.55
CA VAL A 107 -4.14 17.27 7.78
C VAL A 107 -3.87 18.73 8.08
N THR A 108 -2.62 19.15 7.96
CA THR A 108 -2.26 20.56 8.10
C THR A 108 -2.72 21.38 6.89
N ALA A 109 -2.70 22.71 7.02
CA ALA A 109 -3.21 23.64 6.00
C ALA A 109 -2.54 23.53 4.63
N ASN A 110 -1.27 23.09 4.59
CA ASN A 110 -0.51 22.89 3.36
C ASN A 110 -0.61 21.45 2.80
N GLY A 111 -1.40 20.59 3.43
CA GLY A 111 -1.53 19.18 3.04
C GLY A 111 -0.46 18.26 3.61
N GLY A 112 0.44 18.76 4.46
CA GLY A 112 1.44 17.97 5.17
C GLY A 112 0.87 17.22 6.37
N ASP A 113 1.60 16.22 6.82
CA ASP A 113 1.33 15.40 8.01
C ASP A 113 -0.11 14.84 8.09
N PRO A 114 -0.61 14.18 7.03
CA PRO A 114 -1.94 13.59 7.06
C PRO A 114 -2.00 12.45 8.08
N THR A 115 -3.05 12.42 8.89
CA THR A 115 -3.30 11.35 9.86
C THR A 115 -4.72 10.83 9.76
N VAL A 116 -4.90 9.55 10.10
CA VAL A 116 -6.20 8.90 10.18
C VAL A 116 -6.39 8.31 11.56
N SER A 117 -7.54 8.56 12.16
CA SER A 117 -7.89 8.16 13.53
C SER A 117 -9.34 7.67 13.62
N ASN A 118 -9.76 7.25 14.83
CA ASN A 118 -11.14 6.84 15.12
C ASN A 118 -11.69 5.81 14.10
N ILE A 119 -10.83 4.89 13.68
CA ILE A 119 -11.14 3.89 12.66
C ILE A 119 -12.10 2.86 13.26
N SER A 120 -13.30 2.78 12.71
CA SER A 120 -14.33 1.82 13.05
C SER A 120 -14.79 1.12 11.77
N ILE A 121 -14.13 0.02 11.41
CA ILE A 121 -14.46 -0.77 10.21
C ILE A 121 -14.83 -2.18 10.64
N SER A 122 -16.08 -2.56 10.35
CA SER A 122 -16.61 -3.88 10.72
C SER A 122 -15.73 -5.01 10.19
N GLY A 123 -15.38 -5.96 11.07
CA GLY A 123 -14.51 -7.10 10.71
C GLY A 123 -13.00 -6.80 10.77
N HIS A 124 -12.61 -5.56 11.07
CA HIS A 124 -11.20 -5.16 11.12
C HIS A 124 -10.87 -4.40 12.43
N PRO A 125 -10.89 -5.08 13.58
CA PRO A 125 -10.46 -4.47 14.84
C PRO A 125 -8.97 -4.08 14.76
N ASN A 126 -8.59 -3.00 15.45
CA ASN A 126 -7.22 -2.49 15.50
C ASN A 126 -6.64 -2.10 14.13
N ALA A 127 -7.51 -1.76 13.18
CA ALA A 127 -7.08 -1.31 11.87
C ALA A 127 -6.24 -0.04 11.96
N THR A 128 -5.23 0.04 11.11
CA THR A 128 -4.38 1.23 10.94
C THR A 128 -4.45 1.68 9.49
N ILE A 129 -4.57 3.00 9.28
CA ILE A 129 -4.47 3.64 7.98
C ILE A 129 -3.28 4.59 7.97
N LYS A 130 -2.43 4.45 6.96
CA LYS A 130 -1.31 5.36 6.70
C LYS A 130 -1.45 5.94 5.32
N VAL A 131 -1.35 7.25 5.18
CA VAL A 131 -1.54 7.97 3.93
C VAL A 131 -0.42 8.98 3.72
N LEU A 132 -0.12 9.26 2.46
CA LEU A 132 0.71 10.38 2.03
C LEU A 132 -0.06 11.17 0.97
N LYS A 133 0.24 12.47 0.87
CA LYS A 133 -0.34 13.34 -0.15
C LYS A 133 0.28 13.01 -1.52
N GLU A 134 -0.54 12.88 -2.56
CA GLU A 134 -0.08 12.83 -3.94
C GLU A 134 0.04 14.26 -4.50
N PHE A 135 1.09 14.52 -5.29
CA PHE A 135 1.28 15.81 -5.97
C PHE A 135 1.03 15.66 -7.46
N HIS A 136 0.74 16.75 -8.16
CA HIS A 136 0.39 16.69 -9.59
C HIS A 136 1.47 16.04 -10.48
N ASN A 137 2.74 16.11 -10.05
CA ASN A 137 3.90 15.58 -10.74
C ASN A 137 4.58 14.41 -10.01
N VAL A 138 4.07 14.00 -8.85
CA VAL A 138 4.62 12.89 -8.06
C VAL A 138 3.52 11.91 -7.72
N LEU A 139 3.60 10.74 -8.36
CA LEU A 139 2.66 9.65 -8.18
C LEU A 139 2.83 8.98 -6.80
N ALA A 140 1.74 8.84 -6.06
CA ALA A 140 1.73 8.05 -4.84
C ALA A 140 1.54 6.57 -5.19
N LYS A 141 2.58 5.77 -4.95
CA LYS A 141 2.61 4.34 -5.27
C LYS A 141 2.31 3.53 -4.01
N VAL A 142 1.25 2.73 -4.04
CA VAL A 142 0.84 1.91 -2.90
C VAL A 142 1.16 0.45 -3.16
N TYR A 143 1.94 -0.17 -2.27
CA TYR A 143 2.37 -1.56 -2.38
C TYR A 143 1.79 -2.39 -1.24
N LEU A 144 1.27 -3.57 -1.57
CA LEU A 144 0.89 -4.61 -0.61
C LEU A 144 1.82 -5.81 -0.82
N GLY A 145 2.28 -6.41 0.27
CA GLY A 145 3.28 -7.46 0.22
C GLY A 145 3.32 -8.34 1.46
N SER A 146 4.30 -9.24 1.44
CA SER A 146 4.61 -10.16 2.54
C SER A 146 6.10 -10.24 2.80
N TYR A 147 6.44 -10.62 4.02
CA TYR A 147 7.79 -10.95 4.42
C TYR A 147 7.85 -12.37 5.00
N SER A 148 9.03 -12.97 4.95
CA SER A 148 9.34 -14.30 5.45
C SER A 148 10.78 -14.35 5.94
N GLY A 149 11.16 -15.43 6.62
CA GLY A 149 12.47 -15.62 7.24
C GLY A 149 12.27 -16.20 8.63
N ASP A 150 12.96 -15.62 9.61
CA ASP A 150 12.78 -15.97 11.02
C ASP A 150 11.42 -15.53 11.60
N ASP A 151 10.77 -14.51 10.99
CA ASP A 151 9.34 -14.18 11.16
C ASP A 151 8.67 -14.07 9.78
N SER A 152 7.35 -14.19 9.73
CA SER A 152 6.57 -14.03 8.50
C SER A 152 5.27 -13.28 8.74
N GLY A 153 4.91 -12.47 7.75
CA GLY A 153 3.73 -11.61 7.88
C GLY A 153 3.44 -10.82 6.62
N THR A 154 2.58 -9.82 6.76
CA THR A 154 2.22 -8.90 5.69
C THR A 154 2.78 -7.52 5.96
N PHE A 155 3.10 -6.78 4.90
CA PHE A 155 3.43 -5.37 5.01
C PHE A 155 2.73 -4.61 3.91
N ASN A 156 2.33 -3.39 4.22
CA ASN A 156 1.78 -2.47 3.23
C ASN A 156 2.47 -1.12 3.39
N VAL A 157 2.92 -0.54 2.27
CA VAL A 157 3.56 0.78 2.25
C VAL A 157 3.00 1.66 1.14
N VAL A 158 3.00 2.96 1.38
CA VAL A 158 2.85 3.99 0.36
C VAL A 158 4.20 4.68 0.18
N ILE A 159 4.53 4.99 -1.08
CA ILE A 159 5.71 5.74 -1.47
C ILE A 159 5.26 7.00 -2.21
N VAL A 160 5.69 8.16 -1.74
CA VAL A 160 5.54 9.45 -2.43
C VAL A 160 6.91 10.12 -2.44
N ASP A 161 7.37 10.51 -3.62
CA ASP A 161 8.71 11.06 -3.83
C ASP A 161 9.79 10.14 -3.23
N ASP A 162 10.51 10.62 -2.22
CA ASP A 162 11.56 9.91 -1.51
C ASP A 162 11.11 9.33 -0.17
N VAL A 163 9.81 9.42 0.18
CA VAL A 163 9.28 8.99 1.48
C VAL A 163 8.54 7.65 1.38
N ILE A 164 8.87 6.73 2.28
CA ILE A 164 8.14 5.48 2.51
C ILE A 164 7.39 5.58 3.85
N ASN A 165 6.09 5.26 3.85
CA ASN A 165 5.28 5.17 5.06
C ASN A 165 4.34 3.96 4.99
N GLY A 166 4.20 3.22 6.09
CA GLY A 166 3.30 2.07 6.15
C GLY A 166 3.38 1.34 7.48
N CYS A 167 2.95 0.08 7.47
CA CYS A 167 3.16 -0.83 8.60
C CYS A 167 3.47 -2.25 8.09
N ALA A 168 4.01 -3.06 8.98
CA ALA A 168 4.15 -4.50 8.82
C ALA A 168 3.50 -5.19 10.01
N GLY A 169 3.04 -6.42 9.84
CA GLY A 169 2.62 -7.21 10.98
C GLY A 169 2.59 -8.70 10.74
N SER A 170 2.84 -9.43 11.83
CA SER A 170 2.72 -10.88 11.95
C SER A 170 1.79 -11.25 13.11
N SER A 171 1.39 -12.51 13.15
CA SER A 171 0.66 -13.06 14.29
C SER A 171 1.50 -13.11 15.57
N GLU A 172 2.83 -13.08 15.45
CA GLU A 172 3.75 -13.22 16.59
C GLU A 172 4.14 -11.85 17.16
N SER A 173 4.48 -10.89 16.29
CA SER A 173 5.06 -9.60 16.66
C SER A 173 4.04 -8.44 16.70
N GLY A 174 2.80 -8.69 16.29
CA GLY A 174 1.78 -7.65 16.16
C GLY A 174 2.04 -6.73 14.96
N THR A 175 1.54 -5.49 15.00
CA THR A 175 1.72 -4.50 13.92
C THR A 175 2.73 -3.43 14.33
N VAL A 176 3.72 -3.18 13.48
CA VAL A 176 4.77 -2.17 13.66
C VAL A 176 4.75 -1.16 12.52
N ASN A 177 5.05 0.11 12.80
CA ASN A 177 5.18 1.13 11.75
C ASN A 177 6.44 0.87 10.92
N VAL A 178 6.34 1.12 9.62
CA VAL A 178 7.44 1.04 8.65
C VAL A 178 7.62 2.41 8.04
N ASN A 179 8.82 2.98 8.18
CA ASN A 179 9.17 4.27 7.59
C ASN A 179 10.51 4.16 6.89
N GLY A 180 10.73 4.94 5.83
CA GLY A 180 11.97 4.84 5.09
C GLY A 180 12.11 5.86 3.97
N SER A 181 13.13 5.64 3.14
CA SER A 181 13.44 6.46 1.98
C SER A 181 13.51 5.64 0.70
N TYR A 182 13.10 6.27 -0.40
CA TYR A 182 13.14 5.75 -1.76
C TYR A 182 13.96 6.66 -2.68
N ILE A 183 15.16 6.22 -3.09
CA ILE A 183 16.05 7.03 -3.94
C ILE A 183 16.43 6.25 -5.19
N GLY A 184 16.03 6.75 -6.35
CA GLY A 184 16.20 6.09 -7.64
C GLY A 184 15.39 4.78 -7.70
N THR A 185 16.06 3.66 -7.39
CA THR A 185 15.44 2.34 -7.25
C THR A 185 15.67 1.71 -5.89
N SER A 186 16.41 2.35 -4.99
CA SER A 186 16.78 1.80 -3.69
C SER A 186 15.75 2.15 -2.63
N LEU A 187 15.36 1.16 -1.82
CA LEU A 187 14.51 1.31 -0.64
C LEU A 187 15.36 1.04 0.59
N THR A 188 15.27 1.90 1.59
CA THR A 188 15.87 1.67 2.92
C THR A 188 14.93 2.21 3.98
N GLY A 189 14.93 1.63 5.17
CA GLY A 189 14.11 2.15 6.25
C GLY A 189 14.17 1.31 7.52
N THR A 190 13.30 1.67 8.45
CA THR A 190 13.25 1.09 9.79
C THR A 190 11.83 0.68 10.16
N PHE A 191 11.77 -0.26 11.09
CA PHE A 191 10.59 -0.57 11.89
C PHE A 191 11.00 -0.65 13.36
N GLU A 192 10.06 -0.81 14.27
CA GLU A 192 10.38 -0.96 15.69
C GLU A 192 11.20 -2.25 15.90
N GLY A 193 12.45 -2.10 16.35
CA GLY A 193 13.36 -3.22 16.61
C GLY A 193 14.13 -3.72 15.37
N GLY A 194 14.18 -2.99 14.26
CA GLY A 194 14.97 -3.41 13.11
C GLY A 194 14.94 -2.49 11.88
N GLY A 195 15.49 -3.01 10.79
CA GLY A 195 15.63 -2.30 9.52
C GLY A 195 15.38 -3.16 8.30
N PHE A 196 15.12 -2.51 7.18
CA PHE A 196 14.95 -3.14 5.88
C PHE A 196 15.70 -2.39 4.79
N SER A 197 16.08 -3.13 3.75
CA SER A 197 16.63 -2.58 2.52
C SER A 197 16.15 -3.38 1.32
N GLY A 198 16.08 -2.77 0.14
CA GLY A 198 15.62 -3.43 -1.06
C GLY A 198 15.65 -2.55 -2.30
N THR A 199 14.96 -3.00 -3.33
CA THR A 199 14.90 -2.31 -4.62
C THR A 199 13.52 -2.38 -5.25
N SER A 200 13.20 -1.41 -6.12
CA SER A 200 12.04 -1.44 -7.01
C SER A 200 12.42 -1.91 -8.42
N SER A 201 11.48 -2.61 -9.06
CA SER A 201 11.55 -2.95 -10.48
C SER A 201 10.12 -2.95 -11.05
N GLY A 202 9.80 -1.92 -11.84
CA GLY A 202 8.45 -1.67 -12.33
C GLY A 202 7.44 -1.55 -11.17
N ASN A 203 6.39 -2.38 -11.22
CA ASN A 203 5.34 -2.43 -10.19
C ASN A 203 5.65 -3.39 -9.03
N ARG A 204 6.91 -3.82 -8.88
CA ARG A 204 7.34 -4.73 -7.80
C ARG A 204 8.41 -4.06 -6.94
N ILE A 205 8.39 -4.40 -5.65
CA ILE A 205 9.44 -4.08 -4.69
C ILE A 205 9.86 -5.36 -3.98
N SER A 206 11.13 -5.48 -3.63
CA SER A 206 11.63 -6.63 -2.89
C SER A 206 12.93 -6.31 -2.17
N GLY A 207 13.25 -7.06 -1.13
CA GLY A 207 14.49 -6.89 -0.39
C GLY A 207 14.62 -7.81 0.81
N SER A 208 15.39 -7.36 1.79
CA SER A 208 15.65 -8.07 3.04
C SER A 208 15.35 -7.20 4.26
N TRP A 209 15.11 -7.87 5.38
CA TRP A 209 14.95 -7.26 6.69
C TRP A 209 15.89 -7.94 7.69
N VAL A 210 16.27 -7.20 8.73
CA VAL A 210 17.03 -7.70 9.88
C VAL A 210 16.56 -6.96 11.12
N ASN A 211 16.40 -7.66 12.23
CA ASN A 211 16.07 -7.05 13.52
C ASN A 211 17.29 -6.92 14.43
N ASP A 212 17.11 -6.26 15.57
CA ASP A 212 18.19 -5.97 16.52
C ASP A 212 18.74 -7.24 17.22
N LEU A 213 18.03 -8.37 17.12
CA LEU A 213 18.47 -9.68 17.60
C LEU A 213 19.28 -10.46 16.55
N GLY A 214 19.40 -9.92 15.32
CA GLY A 214 20.09 -10.57 14.21
C GLY A 214 19.24 -11.57 13.43
N GLU A 215 17.94 -11.68 13.76
CA GLU A 215 16.97 -12.44 12.97
C GLU A 215 16.72 -11.70 11.65
N SER A 216 16.48 -12.45 10.58
CA SER A 216 16.47 -11.87 9.25
C SER A 216 15.55 -12.60 8.27
N GLY A 217 15.34 -11.96 7.13
CA GLY A 217 14.53 -12.55 6.09
C GLY A 217 14.43 -11.74 4.82
N SER A 218 13.44 -12.10 4.00
CA SER A 218 13.16 -11.47 2.72
C SER A 218 11.74 -10.92 2.67
N TRP A 219 11.50 -9.95 1.81
CA TRP A 219 10.18 -9.37 1.61
C TRP A 219 9.95 -9.05 0.14
N SER A 220 8.69 -9.07 -0.28
CA SER A 220 8.29 -8.64 -1.62
C SER A 220 6.87 -8.08 -1.65
N GLY A 221 6.62 -7.11 -2.52
CA GLY A 221 5.34 -6.43 -2.65
C GLY A 221 5.04 -6.04 -4.09
N THR A 222 3.75 -5.89 -4.39
CA THR A 222 3.26 -5.46 -5.71
C THR A 222 2.41 -4.22 -5.57
N ARG A 223 2.61 -3.27 -6.49
CA ARG A 223 1.86 -2.02 -6.55
C ARG A 223 0.38 -2.29 -6.82
N LYS A 224 -0.49 -1.53 -6.17
CA LYS A 224 -1.95 -1.60 -6.27
C LYS A 224 -2.60 -0.25 -6.61
N LEU A 225 -1.94 0.86 -6.28
CA LEU A 225 -2.28 2.22 -6.69
C LEU A 225 -1.04 2.96 -7.17
#